data_AF-A0A1L7NG40-F1
#
_entry.id   AF-A0A1L7NG40-F1
#
_cell.length_a   1.000
_cell.length_b   1.000
_cell.length_c   1.000
_cell.angle_alpha   90.00
_cell.angle_beta   90.00
_cell.angle_gamma   90.00
#
_symmetry.space_group_name_H-M   'P 1'
#
loop_
_entity.id
_entity.type
_entity.pdbx_description
1 polymer ?
#
loop_
_entity_poly.entity_id
_entity_poly.type
_entity_poly.pdbx_seq_one_letter_code
_entity_poly.pdbx_strand_id
1 'polypeptide(L)'
;MNHSKYKTTARFEATSAFNFPGAEESYKTSVSLTSTGLIDTWFDDFRTSYTPCQAHQIAAGLLRAIMNLRLSLTNAYDRNSVKVYDTIGFWTQLIMPHLPKTQVGVDKIHSQGDGADFVAIGTLRDPAPVVHFADEAQAIYDLSIRPYEGSIMLQFGWVAWMLSPAEAEWLADQLWTAAFLAAKLPGDS
;
A
#
# COMPACT_ATOMS: atom_id res chain seq x y z
N MET A 1 7.23 34.71 -18.74
CA MET A 1 6.81 34.21 -17.42
C MET A 1 7.14 32.73 -17.37
N ASN A 2 8.23 32.37 -16.68
CA ASN A 2 8.68 30.98 -16.54
C ASN A 2 8.00 30.36 -15.32
N HIS A 3 7.05 29.45 -15.55
CA HIS A 3 6.66 28.50 -14.52
C HIS A 3 7.79 27.49 -14.36
N SER A 4 8.74 27.80 -13.47
CA SER A 4 9.67 26.83 -12.92
C SER A 4 8.85 25.76 -12.21
N LYS A 5 8.49 24.69 -12.95
CA LYS A 5 8.06 23.42 -12.37
C LYS A 5 9.19 22.95 -11.46
N TYR A 6 9.04 23.14 -10.15
CA TYR A 6 9.89 22.47 -9.17
C TYR A 6 9.78 20.98 -9.45
N LYS A 7 10.78 20.42 -10.15
CA LYS A 7 10.98 18.98 -10.23
C LYS A 7 11.40 18.54 -8.83
N THR A 8 10.44 18.17 -8.03
CA THR A 8 10.68 17.47 -6.77
C THR A 8 11.33 16.13 -7.13
N THR A 9 12.66 16.03 -7.02
CA THR A 9 13.37 14.76 -7.21
C THR A 9 12.90 13.79 -6.14
N ALA A 10 12.12 12.78 -6.55
CA ALA A 10 11.71 11.69 -5.68
C ALA A 10 12.98 11.04 -5.09
N ARG A 11 13.02 10.85 -3.77
CA ARG A 11 14.16 10.20 -3.08
C ARG A 11 14.19 8.69 -3.34
N PHE A 12 13.08 8.14 -3.81
CA PHE A 12 12.90 6.78 -4.27
C PHE A 12 11.75 6.78 -5.28
N GLU A 13 11.89 6.04 -6.37
CA GLU A 13 10.83 5.78 -7.33
C GLU A 13 11.03 4.36 -7.88
N ALA A 14 9.96 3.58 -7.85
CA ALA A 14 9.89 2.26 -8.45
C ALA A 14 8.68 2.21 -9.38
N THR A 15 8.87 1.66 -10.57
CA THR A 15 7.81 1.54 -11.58
C THR A 15 7.73 0.11 -12.07
N SER A 16 6.51 -0.36 -12.30
CA SER A 16 6.23 -1.64 -12.95
C SER A 16 5.04 -1.50 -13.90
N ALA A 17 4.85 -2.48 -14.78
CA ALA A 17 3.65 -2.62 -15.59
C ALA A 17 2.82 -3.77 -14.99
N PHE A 18 1.57 -3.49 -14.65
CA PHE A 18 0.61 -4.47 -14.16
C PHE A 18 -0.41 -4.78 -15.24
N ASN A 19 -1.08 -5.93 -15.18
CA ASN A 19 -2.06 -6.31 -16.19
C ASN A 19 -3.49 -6.12 -15.68
N PHE A 20 -4.39 -5.70 -16.56
CA PHE A 20 -5.81 -5.80 -16.26
C PHE A 20 -6.24 -7.27 -16.23
N PRO A 21 -7.11 -7.68 -15.28
CA PRO A 21 -7.54 -9.07 -15.19
C PRO A 21 -8.18 -9.56 -16.47
N GLY A 22 -7.72 -10.71 -16.97
CA GLY A 22 -8.28 -11.33 -18.17
C GLY A 22 -8.03 -10.56 -19.47
N ALA A 23 -7.17 -9.53 -19.45
CA ALA A 23 -6.80 -8.75 -20.62
C ALA A 23 -5.28 -8.82 -20.87
N GLU A 24 -4.88 -8.61 -22.13
CA GLU A 24 -3.47 -8.42 -22.50
C GLU A 24 -3.00 -6.96 -22.28
N GLU A 25 -3.93 -6.07 -21.94
CA GLU A 25 -3.63 -4.67 -21.65
C GLU A 25 -2.94 -4.54 -20.30
N SER A 26 -1.87 -3.75 -20.30
CA SER A 26 -1.14 -3.40 -19.09
C SER A 26 -1.28 -1.91 -18.78
N TYR A 27 -1.20 -1.58 -17.50
CA TYR A 27 -1.19 -0.22 -16.99
C TYR A 27 0.06 0.02 -16.15
N LYS A 28 0.48 1.28 -16.08
CA LYS A 28 1.66 1.66 -15.32
C LYS A 28 1.31 1.75 -13.84
N THR A 29 2.10 1.08 -13.01
CA THR A 29 2.07 1.25 -11.56
C THR A 29 3.38 1.87 -11.10
N SER A 30 3.32 2.82 -10.17
CA SER A 30 4.52 3.35 -9.52
C SER A 30 4.34 3.56 -8.03
N VAL A 31 5.44 3.45 -7.29
CA VAL A 31 5.57 3.85 -5.90
C VAL A 31 6.72 4.83 -5.80
N SER A 32 6.50 5.97 -5.16
CA SER A 32 7.54 6.98 -4.98
C SER A 32 7.52 7.60 -3.59
N LEU A 33 8.70 7.96 -3.10
CA LEU A 33 8.89 8.71 -1.86
C LEU A 33 9.06 10.20 -2.20
N THR A 34 8.07 11.00 -1.79
CA THR A 34 8.09 12.45 -1.98
C THR A 34 9.10 13.12 -1.04
N SER A 35 9.46 14.37 -1.32
CA SER A 35 10.33 15.16 -0.44
C SER A 35 9.72 15.42 0.94
N THR A 36 8.39 15.37 1.06
CA THR A 36 7.66 15.56 2.32
C THR A 36 7.63 14.32 3.20
N GLY A 37 8.21 13.20 2.74
CA GLY A 37 8.16 11.91 3.44
C GLY A 37 6.87 11.13 3.24
N LEU A 38 5.92 11.65 2.43
CA LEU A 38 4.75 10.92 1.97
C LEU A 38 5.11 9.95 0.85
N ILE A 39 4.37 8.85 0.76
CA ILE A 39 4.56 7.80 -0.23
C ILE A 39 3.39 7.86 -1.20
N ASP A 40 3.69 8.08 -2.47
CA ASP A 40 2.70 8.12 -3.53
C ASP A 40 2.66 6.78 -4.25
N THR A 41 1.46 6.28 -4.49
CA THR A 41 1.23 5.17 -5.41
C THR A 41 0.34 5.64 -6.54
N TRP A 42 0.77 5.33 -7.76
CA TRP A 42 -0.01 5.50 -8.97
C TRP A 42 -0.41 4.12 -9.49
N PHE A 43 -1.69 3.97 -9.79
CA PHE A 43 -2.25 2.89 -10.59
C PHE A 43 -2.88 3.55 -11.82
N ASP A 44 -2.14 3.60 -12.91
CA ASP A 44 -2.50 4.40 -14.09
C ASP A 44 -2.78 5.88 -13.73
N ASP A 45 -3.97 6.40 -14.03
CA ASP A 45 -4.39 7.77 -13.69
C ASP A 45 -4.88 7.93 -12.24
N PHE A 46 -4.98 6.84 -11.46
CA PHE A 46 -5.42 6.87 -10.08
C PHE A 46 -4.23 7.00 -9.12
N ARG A 47 -4.22 8.06 -8.30
CA ARG A 47 -3.16 8.34 -7.34
C ARG A 47 -3.67 8.37 -5.91
N THR A 48 -2.95 7.71 -5.02
CA THR A 48 -3.14 7.78 -3.56
C THR A 48 -1.81 8.11 -2.88
N SER A 49 -1.85 9.01 -1.89
CA SER A 49 -0.72 9.16 -0.95
C SER A 49 -0.98 8.46 0.36
N TYR A 50 0.11 8.04 1.01
CA TYR A 50 0.11 7.43 2.32
C TYR A 50 1.18 8.05 3.22
N THR A 51 0.90 8.04 4.52
CA THR A 51 1.97 8.11 5.53
C THR A 51 2.80 6.82 5.51
N PRO A 52 4.06 6.82 6.01
CA PRO A 52 4.85 5.60 6.13
C PRO A 52 4.17 4.49 6.96
N CYS A 53 3.39 4.88 7.97
CA CYS A 53 2.61 3.93 8.77
C CYS A 53 1.50 3.27 7.93
N GLN A 54 0.70 4.05 7.20
CA GLN A 54 -0.34 3.51 6.32
C GLN A 54 0.27 2.61 5.23
N ALA A 55 1.37 3.02 4.60
CA ALA A 55 2.07 2.20 3.60
C ALA A 55 2.53 0.86 4.18
N HIS A 56 3.09 0.84 5.39
CA HIS A 56 3.48 -0.39 6.08
C HIS A 56 2.27 -1.31 6.34
N GLN A 57 1.14 -0.76 6.77
CA GLN A 57 -0.07 -1.53 7.03
C GLN A 57 -0.69 -2.10 5.75
N ILE A 58 -0.70 -1.33 4.65
CA ILE A 58 -1.18 -1.79 3.33
C ILE A 58 -0.32 -2.94 2.83
N ALA A 59 1.01 -2.79 2.87
CA ALA A 59 1.95 -3.84 2.48
C ALA A 59 1.77 -5.13 3.29
N ALA A 60 1.57 -5.01 4.62
CA ALA A 60 1.26 -6.16 5.46
C ALA A 60 -0.09 -6.81 5.10
N GLY A 61 -1.11 -6.01 4.77
CA GLY A 61 -2.40 -6.49 4.29
C GLY A 61 -2.30 -7.26 2.97
N LEU A 62 -1.50 -6.77 2.02
CA LEU A 62 -1.23 -7.44 0.74
C LEU A 62 -0.59 -8.83 0.94
N LEU A 63 0.49 -8.94 1.73
CA LEU A 63 1.10 -10.26 1.96
C LEU A 63 0.18 -11.23 2.71
N ARG A 64 -0.63 -10.73 3.66
CA ARG A 64 -1.63 -11.55 4.34
C ARG A 64 -2.72 -12.02 3.38
N ALA A 65 -3.15 -11.18 2.45
CA ALA A 65 -4.11 -11.57 1.42
C ALA A 65 -3.52 -12.64 0.50
N ILE A 66 -2.25 -12.53 0.09
CA ILE A 66 -1.56 -13.57 -0.70
C ILE A 66 -1.48 -14.89 0.05
N MET A 67 -1.12 -14.86 1.34
CA MET A 67 -1.10 -16.04 2.19
C MET A 67 -2.49 -16.70 2.27
N ASN A 68 -3.54 -15.91 2.46
CA ASN A 68 -4.90 -16.42 2.58
C ASN A 68 -5.49 -16.90 1.25
N LEU A 69 -5.11 -16.27 0.13
CA LEU A 69 -5.41 -16.80 -1.20
C LEU A 69 -4.78 -18.18 -1.37
N ARG A 70 -3.50 -18.35 -1.03
CA ARG A 70 -2.83 -19.67 -1.09
C ARG A 70 -3.53 -20.69 -0.19
N LEU A 71 -3.85 -20.31 1.04
CA LEU A 71 -4.62 -21.15 1.97
C LEU A 71 -5.94 -21.61 1.35
N SER A 72 -6.68 -20.71 0.69
CA SER A 72 -7.96 -21.04 0.04
C SER A 72 -7.80 -22.02 -1.14
N LEU A 73 -6.66 -21.99 -1.83
CA LEU A 73 -6.38 -22.85 -2.97
C LEU A 73 -5.85 -24.24 -2.56
N THR A 74 -5.12 -24.31 -1.45
CA THR A 74 -4.44 -25.55 -1.01
C THR A 74 -5.10 -26.21 0.20
N ASN A 75 -5.99 -25.52 0.91
CA ASN A 75 -6.55 -25.91 2.22
C ASN A 75 -5.48 -26.22 3.27
N ALA A 76 -4.27 -25.65 3.15
CA ALA A 76 -3.18 -25.89 4.09
C ALA A 76 -2.32 -24.64 4.32
N TYR A 77 -2.00 -24.39 5.59
CA TYR A 77 -0.90 -23.50 5.96
C TYR A 77 0.42 -24.20 5.65
N ASP A 78 1.25 -23.58 4.83
CA ASP A 78 2.56 -24.12 4.46
C ASP A 78 3.69 -23.33 5.13
N ARG A 79 4.93 -23.76 4.88
CA ARG A 79 6.13 -23.06 5.36
C ARG A 79 6.21 -21.61 4.88
N ASN A 80 5.54 -21.26 3.78
CA ASN A 80 5.52 -19.89 3.27
C ASN A 80 4.61 -18.99 4.10
N SER A 81 3.59 -19.53 4.79
CA SER A 81 2.79 -18.77 5.75
C SER A 81 3.62 -18.23 6.92
N VAL A 82 4.54 -19.04 7.47
CA VAL A 82 5.46 -18.58 8.54
C VAL A 82 6.37 -17.45 8.02
N LYS A 83 6.91 -17.59 6.80
CA LYS A 83 7.75 -16.55 6.18
C LYS A 83 7.01 -15.22 6.02
N VAL A 84 5.71 -15.22 5.75
CA VAL A 84 4.92 -13.99 5.64
C VAL A 84 4.90 -13.24 6.98
N TYR A 85 4.65 -13.93 8.09
CA TYR A 85 4.66 -13.30 9.41
C TYR A 85 6.05 -12.80 9.80
N ASP A 86 7.10 -13.56 9.52
CA ASP A 86 8.49 -13.15 9.77
C ASP A 86 8.85 -11.91 8.94
N THR A 87 8.46 -11.86 7.66
CA THR A 87 8.71 -10.72 6.77
C THR A 87 8.01 -9.46 7.26
N ILE A 88 6.73 -9.58 7.64
CA ILE A 88 5.98 -8.46 8.22
C ILE A 88 6.67 -7.98 9.50
N GLY A 89 7.01 -8.91 10.41
CA GLY A 89 7.67 -8.59 11.67
C GLY A 89 9.02 -7.89 11.47
N PHE A 90 9.83 -8.35 10.52
CA PHE A 90 11.09 -7.72 10.14
C PHE A 90 10.89 -6.28 9.67
N TRP A 91 9.97 -6.04 8.73
CA TRP A 91 9.67 -4.69 8.26
C TRP A 91 9.08 -3.80 9.35
N THR A 92 8.23 -4.34 10.22
CA THR A 92 7.70 -3.61 11.39
C THR A 92 8.85 -3.12 12.28
N GLN A 93 9.85 -3.95 12.56
CA GLN A 93 11.00 -3.58 13.38
C GLN A 93 11.89 -2.52 12.71
N LEU A 94 12.02 -2.56 11.39
CA LEU A 94 12.81 -1.58 10.64
C LEU A 94 12.13 -0.21 10.50
N ILE A 95 10.80 -0.16 10.46
CA ILE A 95 10.04 1.05 10.15
C ILE A 95 9.53 1.70 11.44
N MET A 96 8.75 0.97 12.23
CA MET A 96 7.89 1.56 13.27
C MET A 96 8.64 2.30 14.38
N PRO A 97 9.81 1.85 14.88
CA PRO A 97 10.55 2.57 15.93
C PRO A 97 11.05 3.96 15.52
N HIS A 98 11.12 4.23 14.22
CA HIS A 98 11.66 5.47 13.67
C HIS A 98 10.59 6.44 13.17
N LEU A 99 9.31 6.06 13.24
CA LEU A 99 8.22 6.95 12.90
C LEU A 99 7.85 7.83 14.09
N PRO A 100 7.45 9.10 13.86
CA PRO A 100 6.81 9.90 14.90
C PRO A 100 5.63 9.12 15.48
N LYS A 101 5.43 9.20 16.82
CA LYS A 101 4.31 8.51 17.46
C LYS A 101 3.01 8.91 16.78
N THR A 102 2.40 7.97 16.07
CA THR A 102 1.10 8.16 15.43
C THR A 102 0.05 8.48 16.49
N GLN A 103 -0.84 9.43 16.19
CA GLN A 103 -2.03 9.63 17.01
C GLN A 103 -2.83 8.33 17.06
N VAL A 104 -3.17 7.90 18.27
CA VAL A 104 -3.90 6.64 18.49
C VAL A 104 -5.27 6.73 17.81
N GLY A 105 -5.53 5.82 16.86
CA GLY A 105 -6.87 5.57 16.32
C GLY A 105 -7.20 6.15 14.95
N VAL A 106 -6.31 6.92 14.31
CA VAL A 106 -6.70 7.67 13.11
C VAL A 106 -6.63 6.86 11.80
N ASP A 107 -5.76 5.85 11.68
CA ASP A 107 -5.66 5.04 10.47
C ASP A 107 -5.13 3.63 10.80
N LYS A 108 -6.02 2.71 11.20
CA LYS A 108 -5.67 1.30 11.43
C LYS A 108 -6.38 0.41 10.42
N ILE A 109 -5.59 -0.37 9.69
CA ILE A 109 -6.07 -1.51 8.93
C ILE A 109 -6.20 -2.70 9.87
N HIS A 110 -7.40 -3.26 9.94
CA HIS A 110 -7.74 -4.46 10.70
C HIS A 110 -7.89 -5.64 9.75
N SER A 111 -7.32 -6.79 10.14
CA SER A 111 -7.51 -8.05 9.40
C SER A 111 -8.54 -8.92 10.12
N GLN A 112 -9.43 -9.55 9.37
CA GLN A 112 -10.40 -10.52 9.87
C GLN A 112 -10.63 -11.64 8.84
N GLY A 113 -11.19 -12.76 9.29
CA GLY A 113 -11.40 -13.94 8.44
C GLY A 113 -10.10 -14.65 8.05
N ASP A 114 -10.24 -15.73 7.30
CA ASP A 114 -9.16 -16.54 6.76
C ASP A 114 -9.54 -17.15 5.39
N GLY A 115 -8.55 -17.66 4.67
CA GLY A 115 -8.78 -18.27 3.36
C GLY A 115 -9.45 -17.31 2.38
N ALA A 116 -10.53 -17.74 1.75
CA ALA A 116 -11.30 -16.90 0.82
C ALA A 116 -12.06 -15.76 1.50
N ASP A 117 -12.37 -15.90 2.80
CA ASP A 117 -13.13 -14.91 3.58
C ASP A 117 -12.23 -13.85 4.25
N PHE A 118 -10.90 -13.98 4.08
CA PHE A 118 -9.96 -13.01 4.60
C PHE A 118 -10.21 -11.62 4.01
N VAL A 119 -10.21 -10.62 4.89
CA VAL A 119 -10.21 -9.22 4.47
C VAL A 119 -9.40 -8.38 5.44
N ALA A 120 -8.55 -7.51 4.89
CA ALA A 120 -7.97 -6.39 5.60
C ALA A 120 -8.77 -5.13 5.25
N ILE A 121 -9.40 -4.51 6.24
CA ILE A 121 -10.24 -3.31 6.08
C ILE A 121 -9.72 -2.16 6.92
N GLY A 122 -9.92 -0.94 6.45
CA GLY A 122 -9.61 0.25 7.23
C GLY A 122 -10.09 1.51 6.54
N THR A 123 -9.87 2.62 7.19
CA THR A 123 -10.07 3.94 6.60
C THR A 123 -8.72 4.48 6.20
N LEU A 124 -8.58 4.92 4.95
CA LEU A 124 -7.37 5.53 4.43
C LEU A 124 -7.61 7.02 4.22
N ARG A 125 -6.96 7.84 5.04
CA ARG A 125 -6.84 9.27 4.77
C ARG A 125 -5.68 9.53 3.82
N ASP A 126 -5.95 10.07 2.63
CA ASP A 126 -4.93 10.59 1.72
C ASP A 126 -4.44 11.95 2.26
N PRO A 127 -3.16 12.08 2.65
CA PRO A 127 -2.60 13.29 3.22
C PRO A 127 -2.31 14.39 2.18
N ALA A 128 -2.39 14.11 0.88
CA ALA A 128 -2.06 15.06 -0.17
C ALA A 128 -2.93 14.89 -1.43
N PRO A 129 -4.27 14.81 -1.33
CA PRO A 129 -5.12 14.37 -2.44
C PRO A 129 -5.00 15.24 -3.68
N VAL A 130 -5.12 14.63 -4.86
CA VAL A 130 -5.06 15.33 -6.16
C VAL A 130 -6.26 16.28 -6.34
N VAL A 131 -7.41 15.91 -5.77
CA VAL A 131 -8.62 16.75 -5.75
C VAL A 131 -8.75 17.40 -4.38
N HIS A 132 -8.74 18.73 -4.35
CA HIS A 132 -9.03 19.50 -3.14
C HIS A 132 -10.55 19.63 -2.99
N PHE A 133 -11.08 19.07 -1.91
CA PHE A 133 -12.49 19.25 -1.54
C PHE A 133 -12.69 20.65 -0.93
N ALA A 134 -13.92 21.17 -1.04
CA ALA A 134 -14.30 22.39 -0.33
C ALA A 134 -14.23 22.17 1.19
N ASP A 135 -13.98 23.25 1.95
CA ASP A 135 -14.08 23.30 3.42
C ASP A 135 -13.10 22.40 4.19
N GLU A 136 -11.84 22.26 3.75
CA GLU A 136 -10.80 21.43 4.40
C GLU A 136 -11.17 19.94 4.53
N ALA A 137 -12.19 19.49 3.79
CA ALA A 137 -12.61 18.09 3.81
C ALA A 137 -11.45 17.19 3.35
N GLN A 138 -11.15 16.20 4.20
CA GLN A 138 -10.07 15.26 3.95
C GLN A 138 -10.51 14.21 2.94
N ALA A 139 -9.60 13.84 2.04
CA ALA A 139 -9.81 12.70 1.16
C ALA A 139 -9.70 11.42 1.98
N ILE A 140 -10.84 10.78 2.22
CA ILE A 140 -10.94 9.56 3.02
C ILE A 140 -11.55 8.47 2.14
N TYR A 141 -10.85 7.34 2.04
CA TYR A 141 -11.27 6.17 1.29
C TYR A 141 -11.51 5.00 2.22
N ASP A 142 -12.61 4.27 2.02
CA ASP A 142 -12.77 2.95 2.61
C ASP A 142 -11.82 1.97 1.91
N LEU A 143 -10.83 1.46 2.64
CA LEU A 143 -9.82 0.54 2.12
C LEU A 143 -10.25 -0.91 2.37
N SER A 144 -10.11 -1.75 1.35
CA SER A 144 -10.26 -3.20 1.47
C SER A 144 -9.17 -3.95 0.69
N ILE A 145 -8.58 -4.97 1.29
CA ILE A 145 -7.61 -5.88 0.66
C ILE A 145 -8.05 -7.31 0.93
N ARG A 146 -8.31 -8.10 -0.12
CA ARG A 146 -8.81 -9.48 0.01
C ARG A 146 -8.46 -10.37 -1.18
N PRO A 147 -8.41 -11.70 -1.01
CA PRO A 147 -8.46 -12.64 -2.12
C PRO A 147 -9.73 -12.44 -2.95
N TYR A 148 -9.62 -12.53 -4.28
CA TYR A 148 -10.76 -12.50 -5.19
C TYR A 148 -10.39 -13.20 -6.50
N GLU A 149 -11.11 -14.28 -6.83
CA GLU A 149 -10.99 -15.01 -8.11
C GLU A 149 -9.55 -15.33 -8.54
N GLY A 150 -8.72 -15.85 -7.62
CA GLY A 150 -7.33 -16.20 -7.91
C GLY A 150 -6.34 -15.02 -7.89
N SER A 151 -6.83 -13.81 -7.60
CA SER A 151 -6.08 -12.56 -7.52
C SER A 151 -6.26 -11.90 -6.14
N ILE A 152 -5.63 -10.76 -5.93
CA ILE A 152 -5.77 -9.90 -4.75
C ILE A 152 -6.50 -8.63 -5.17
N MET A 153 -7.68 -8.41 -4.62
CA MET A 153 -8.41 -7.16 -4.78
C MET A 153 -7.88 -6.14 -3.78
N LEU A 154 -7.44 -4.99 -4.28
CA LEU A 154 -7.09 -3.79 -3.53
C LEU A 154 -8.08 -2.68 -3.89
N GLN A 155 -8.89 -2.25 -2.94
CA GLN A 155 -10.01 -1.35 -3.17
C GLN A 155 -9.89 -0.08 -2.32
N PHE A 156 -10.13 1.07 -2.95
CA PHE A 156 -10.21 2.41 -2.33
C PHE A 156 -11.58 3.02 -2.65
N GLY A 157 -12.50 2.97 -1.70
CA GLY A 157 -13.90 3.37 -1.90
C GLY A 157 -14.53 2.54 -3.01
N TRP A 158 -14.88 3.17 -4.13
CA TRP A 158 -15.53 2.49 -5.27
C TRP A 158 -14.54 2.06 -6.36
N VAL A 159 -13.26 2.43 -6.24
CA VAL A 159 -12.21 2.08 -7.19
C VAL A 159 -11.50 0.82 -6.70
N ALA A 160 -11.37 -0.19 -7.55
CA ALA A 160 -10.71 -1.45 -7.21
C ALA A 160 -9.67 -1.84 -8.27
N TRP A 161 -8.56 -2.36 -7.78
CA TRP A 161 -7.48 -2.94 -8.56
C TRP A 161 -7.37 -4.41 -8.25
N MET A 162 -7.12 -5.20 -9.27
CA MET A 162 -7.02 -6.64 -9.19
C MET A 162 -5.60 -7.03 -9.54
N LEU A 163 -4.87 -7.50 -8.55
CA LEU A 163 -3.44 -7.76 -8.64
C LEU A 163 -3.21 -9.27 -8.63
N SER A 164 -2.36 -9.76 -9.54
CA SER A 164 -1.78 -11.10 -9.37
C SER A 164 -0.99 -11.16 -8.04
N PRO A 165 -0.76 -12.35 -7.48
CA PRO A 165 0.07 -12.49 -6.29
C PRO A 165 1.46 -11.85 -6.42
N ALA A 166 2.06 -11.91 -7.62
CA ALA A 166 3.37 -11.32 -7.88
C ALA A 166 3.34 -9.79 -7.90
N GLU A 167 2.30 -9.19 -8.48
CA GLU A 167 2.10 -7.73 -8.48
C GLU A 167 1.81 -7.21 -7.08
N ALA A 168 1.02 -7.94 -6.29
CA ALA A 168 0.76 -7.63 -4.89
C ALA A 168 2.03 -7.76 -4.00
N GLU A 169 2.85 -8.80 -4.22
CA GLU A 169 4.17 -8.95 -3.56
C GLU A 169 5.09 -7.77 -3.93
N TRP A 170 5.20 -7.45 -5.22
CA TRP A 170 6.01 -6.31 -5.68
C TRP A 170 5.56 -5.00 -5.03
N LEU A 171 4.25 -4.73 -4.99
CA LEU A 171 3.70 -3.53 -4.40
C LEU A 171 4.00 -3.45 -2.89
N ALA A 172 3.84 -4.56 -2.16
CA ALA A 172 4.18 -4.63 -0.74
C ALA A 172 5.66 -4.31 -0.49
N ASP A 173 6.56 -4.88 -1.28
CA ASP A 173 8.00 -4.63 -1.18
C ASP A 173 8.37 -3.17 -1.45
N GLN A 174 7.76 -2.55 -2.47
CA GLN A 174 8.04 -1.14 -2.78
C GLN A 174 7.47 -0.19 -1.72
N LEU A 175 6.29 -0.49 -1.18
CA LEU A 175 5.69 0.28 -0.08
C LEU A 175 6.53 0.21 1.19
N TRP A 176 7.02 -0.98 1.57
CA TRP A 176 7.92 -1.11 2.72
C TRP A 176 9.26 -0.44 2.49
N THR A 177 9.84 -0.56 1.30
CA THR A 177 11.09 0.13 0.96
C THR A 177 10.92 1.64 1.08
N ALA A 178 9.86 2.21 0.50
CA ALA A 178 9.56 3.64 0.60
C ALA A 178 9.31 4.07 2.05
N ALA A 179 8.57 3.29 2.84
CA ALA A 179 8.31 3.56 4.25
C ALA A 179 9.56 3.51 5.11
N PHE A 180 10.45 2.54 4.87
CA PHE A 180 11.74 2.46 5.54
C PHE A 180 12.62 3.67 5.21
N LEU A 181 12.70 4.06 3.95
CA LEU A 181 13.46 5.24 3.53
C LEU A 181 12.88 6.53 4.13
N ALA A 182 11.54 6.65 4.19
CA ALA A 182 10.86 7.75 4.85
C ALA A 182 11.20 7.82 6.35
N ALA A 183 11.25 6.67 7.02
CA ALA A 183 11.58 6.56 8.44
C ALA A 183 13.04 6.91 8.76
N LYS A 184 13.92 6.94 7.75
CA LYS A 184 15.32 7.35 7.88
C LYS A 184 15.55 8.83 7.53
N LEU A 185 14.51 9.56 7.11
CA LEU A 185 14.66 10.99 6.86
C LEU A 185 14.97 11.71 8.17
N PRO A 186 15.94 12.66 8.17
CA PRO A 186 16.15 13.50 9.33
C PRO A 186 14.85 14.24 9.61
N GLY A 187 14.28 14.06 10.81
CA GLY A 187 13.19 14.90 11.27
C GLY A 187 13.71 16.32 11.36
N ASP A 188 13.04 17.27 10.70
CA ASP A 188 13.32 18.69 10.88
C ASP A 188 13.25 18.98 12.39
N SER A 189 14.43 19.12 13.00
CA SER A 189 14.64 19.34 14.44
C SER A 189 14.74 20.83 14.71
#